data_AF-A0A401USM2-F1
#
_entry.id   AF-A0A401USM2-F1
#
_cell.length_a   1.000
_cell.length_b   1.000
_cell.length_c   1.000
_cell.angle_alpha   90.00
_cell.angle_beta   90.00
_cell.angle_gamma   90.00
#
_symmetry.space_group_name_H-M   'P 1'
#
loop_
_entity.id
_entity.type
_entity.pdbx_description
1 polymer ?
#
loop_
_entity_poly.entity_id
_entity_poly.type
_entity_poly.pdbx_seq_one_letter_code
_entity_poly.pdbx_strand_id
1 'polypeptide(L)'
;MSGYPMDIENFQNTILKLRGIDSIESGLDNLEEVNVELLKVSQFSHLPHAALLRTNGGLKNEVLIQFEFKLDNSAESLNSLEFLAWFVRDSARGGTKIQLRPFALPPVTPYGRQLGTTLKFHIDLFIDGIGESLEPVFKVVNELNKNLKLFVNMYNIPVKD
;
A
#
# COMPACT_ATOMS: atom_id res chain seq x y z
N MET A 1 5.36 -15.88 -12.36
CA MET A 1 3.98 -15.50 -11.95
C MET A 1 3.93 -15.58 -10.45
N SER A 2 3.79 -14.44 -9.79
CA SER A 2 3.56 -14.38 -8.35
C SER A 2 2.23 -15.05 -8.02
N GLY A 3 2.21 -16.00 -7.09
CA GLY A 3 1.02 -16.77 -6.71
C GLY A 3 0.01 -15.99 -5.84
N TYR A 4 -0.27 -14.74 -6.19
CA TYR A 4 -1.22 -13.91 -5.44
C TYR A 4 -2.68 -14.31 -5.72
N PRO A 5 -3.59 -14.10 -4.75
CA PRO A 5 -5.02 -14.17 -5.01
C PRO A 5 -5.45 -13.19 -6.10
N MET A 6 -6.45 -13.58 -6.90
CA MET A 6 -6.90 -12.85 -8.10
C MET A 6 -7.25 -11.37 -7.83
N ASP A 7 -7.91 -11.06 -6.72
CA ASP A 7 -8.28 -9.68 -6.38
C ASP A 7 -7.07 -8.80 -6.06
N ILE A 8 -6.05 -9.37 -5.40
CA ILE A 8 -4.77 -8.70 -5.12
C ILE A 8 -4.03 -8.43 -6.42
N GLU A 9 -3.90 -9.45 -7.28
CA GLU A 9 -3.23 -9.34 -8.58
C GLU A 9 -3.94 -8.31 -9.47
N ASN A 10 -5.27 -8.30 -9.49
CA ASN A 10 -6.05 -7.34 -10.25
C ASN A 10 -5.85 -5.89 -9.79
N PHE A 11 -5.71 -5.65 -8.48
CA PHE A 11 -5.43 -4.32 -7.97
C PHE A 11 -3.99 -3.89 -8.26
N GLN A 12 -3.02 -4.80 -8.08
CA GLN A 12 -1.62 -4.59 -8.47
C GLN A 12 -1.52 -4.19 -9.95
N ASN A 13 -2.18 -4.95 -10.83
CA ASN A 13 -2.15 -4.71 -12.27
C ASN A 13 -2.76 -3.35 -12.65
N THR A 14 -3.82 -2.90 -11.96
CA THR A 14 -4.39 -1.57 -12.21
C THR A 14 -3.41 -0.46 -11.83
N ILE A 15 -2.73 -0.57 -10.68
CA ILE A 15 -1.72 0.43 -10.28
C ILE A 15 -0.50 0.37 -11.21
N LEU A 16 -0.01 -0.83 -11.52
CA LEU A 16 1.16 -1.03 -12.38
C LEU A 16 0.96 -0.49 -13.79
N LYS A 17 -0.30 -0.41 -14.27
CA LYS A 17 -0.64 0.22 -15.55
C LYS A 17 -0.51 1.73 -15.55
N LEU A 18 -0.48 2.41 -14.41
CA LEU A 18 -0.26 3.86 -14.38
C LEU A 18 1.15 4.20 -14.88
N ARG A 19 1.29 5.29 -15.65
CA ARG A 19 2.61 5.73 -16.13
C ARG A 19 3.52 6.12 -14.95
N GLY A 20 4.79 5.78 -15.05
CA GLY A 20 5.77 6.12 -14.02
C GLY A 20 5.80 5.18 -12.80
N ILE A 21 4.93 4.18 -12.72
CA ILE A 21 5.04 3.09 -11.74
C ILE A 21 5.99 2.02 -12.29
N ASP A 22 7.10 1.73 -11.64
CA ASP A 22 8.11 0.77 -12.09
C ASP A 22 7.73 -0.67 -11.71
N SER A 23 7.44 -0.87 -10.43
CA SER A 23 7.11 -2.17 -9.85
C SER A 23 6.06 -2.04 -8.76
N ILE A 24 5.38 -3.15 -8.46
CA ILE A 24 4.48 -3.28 -7.32
C ILE A 24 4.56 -4.69 -6.74
N GLU A 25 4.50 -4.80 -5.43
CA GLU A 25 4.37 -6.06 -4.70
C GLU A 25 3.34 -5.92 -3.57
N SER A 26 2.90 -7.06 -3.04
CA SER A 26 1.97 -7.07 -1.91
C SER A 26 2.41 -7.99 -0.79
N GLY A 27 2.16 -7.52 0.44
CA GLY A 27 2.31 -8.27 1.67
C GLY A 27 0.99 -8.32 2.45
N LEU A 28 0.87 -9.34 3.29
CA LEU A 28 -0.21 -9.47 4.27
C LEU A 28 0.42 -9.72 5.63
N ASP A 29 0.11 -8.86 6.59
CA ASP A 29 0.55 -8.97 7.98
C ASP A 29 -0.67 -9.17 8.89
N ASN A 30 -0.62 -10.15 9.79
CA ASN A 30 -1.56 -10.23 10.91
C ASN A 30 -1.13 -9.23 11.97
N LEU A 31 -1.98 -8.26 12.29
CA LEU A 31 -1.66 -7.20 13.25
C LEU A 31 -2.11 -7.53 14.68
N GLU A 32 -2.93 -8.56 14.90
CA GLU A 32 -3.53 -8.84 16.23
C GLU A 32 -2.48 -9.00 17.33
N GLU A 33 -1.32 -9.59 17.01
CA GLU A 33 -0.22 -9.80 17.97
C GLU A 33 0.79 -8.64 17.99
N VAL A 34 0.65 -7.66 17.10
CA VAL A 34 1.58 -6.53 16.98
C VAL A 34 1.29 -5.52 18.09
N ASN A 35 2.20 -5.42 19.05
CA ASN A 35 2.15 -4.42 20.12
C ASN A 35 3.26 -3.36 19.96
N VAL A 36 3.20 -2.32 20.80
CA VAL A 36 4.15 -1.19 20.78
C VAL A 36 5.61 -1.57 21.00
N GLU A 37 5.90 -2.68 21.68
CA GLU A 37 7.28 -3.15 21.87
C GLU A 37 7.82 -3.81 20.60
N LEU A 38 6.99 -4.56 19.87
CA LEU A 38 7.38 -5.15 18.59
C LEU A 38 7.71 -4.09 17.54
N LEU A 39 7.04 -2.93 17.57
CA LEU A 39 7.33 -1.80 16.67
C LEU A 39 8.74 -1.22 16.84
N LYS A 40 9.45 -1.53 17.94
CA LYS A 40 10.85 -1.10 18.14
C LYS A 40 11.84 -2.02 17.42
N VAL A 41 11.41 -3.19 16.98
CA VAL A 41 12.27 -4.21 16.36
C VAL A 41 12.34 -3.97 14.85
N SER A 42 13.55 -4.05 14.28
CA SER A 42 13.80 -3.70 12.87
C SER A 42 12.98 -4.52 11.87
N GLN A 43 12.58 -5.75 12.22
CA GLN A 43 11.74 -6.60 11.38
C GLN A 43 10.34 -6.00 11.13
N PHE A 44 9.86 -5.12 12.01
CA PHE A 44 8.57 -4.44 11.86
C PHE A 44 8.71 -3.03 11.28
N SER A 45 9.91 -2.66 10.79
CA SER A 45 10.19 -1.32 10.25
C SER A 45 9.35 -0.96 9.02
N HIS A 46 8.82 -1.96 8.31
CA HIS A 46 7.92 -1.76 7.17
C HIS A 46 6.49 -1.40 7.58
N LEU A 47 6.10 -1.62 8.84
CA LEU A 47 4.73 -1.38 9.31
C LEU A 47 4.41 0.13 9.43
N PRO A 48 3.12 0.50 9.40
CA PRO A 48 2.69 1.88 9.60
C PRO A 48 2.73 2.32 11.07
N HIS A 49 3.93 2.64 11.57
CA HIS A 49 4.23 2.90 12.98
C HIS A 49 3.28 3.92 13.63
N ALA A 50 3.07 5.07 12.99
CA ALA A 50 2.22 6.12 13.56
C ALA A 50 0.76 5.68 13.70
N ALA A 51 0.24 4.87 12.77
CA ALA A 51 -1.11 4.33 12.85
C ALA A 51 -1.23 3.35 14.02
N LEU A 52 -0.31 2.38 14.09
CA LEU A 52 -0.30 1.35 15.13
C LEU A 52 -0.04 1.93 16.54
N LEU A 53 0.79 2.95 16.66
CA LEU A 53 1.03 3.62 17.95
C LEU A 53 -0.23 4.32 18.49
N ARG A 54 -1.11 4.84 17.60
CA ARG A 54 -2.37 5.48 18.03
C ARG A 54 -3.38 4.48 18.59
N THR A 55 -3.32 3.23 18.16
CA THR A 55 -4.17 2.13 18.62
C THR A 55 -3.49 1.24 19.66
N ASN A 56 -2.29 1.60 20.11
CA ASN A 56 -1.46 0.81 21.04
C ASN A 56 -1.12 -0.60 20.52
N GLY A 57 -0.94 -0.74 19.21
CA GLY A 57 -0.76 -2.01 18.50
C GLY A 57 -1.82 -2.23 17.42
N GLY A 58 -1.86 -3.43 16.85
CA GLY A 58 -2.96 -3.83 15.98
C GLY A 58 -4.25 -4.08 16.75
N LEU A 59 -5.38 -3.96 16.04
CA LEU A 59 -6.69 -4.27 16.60
C LEU A 59 -6.94 -5.79 16.57
N LYS A 60 -7.92 -6.24 17.37
CA LYS A 60 -8.35 -7.64 17.37
C LYS A 60 -8.78 -8.07 15.97
N ASN A 61 -8.28 -9.23 15.52
CA ASN A 61 -8.59 -9.79 14.21
C ASN A 61 -8.31 -8.80 13.06
N GLU A 62 -7.31 -7.94 13.21
CA GLU A 62 -6.94 -6.97 12.18
C GLU A 62 -5.81 -7.50 11.31
N VAL A 63 -5.99 -7.37 10.01
CA VAL A 63 -4.96 -7.65 9.02
C VAL A 63 -4.60 -6.38 8.28
N LEU A 64 -3.33 -6.25 7.96
CA LEU A 64 -2.80 -5.23 7.07
C LEU A 64 -2.51 -5.88 5.73
N ILE A 65 -3.12 -5.34 4.67
CA ILE A 65 -2.66 -5.57 3.31
C ILE A 65 -1.84 -4.36 2.90
N GLN A 66 -0.63 -4.61 2.44
CA GLN A 66 0.27 -3.57 1.98
C GLN A 66 0.53 -3.76 0.50
N PHE A 67 0.35 -2.70 -0.29
CA PHE A 67 0.80 -2.62 -1.67
C PHE A 67 1.99 -1.67 -1.72
N GLU A 68 3.19 -2.24 -1.92
CA GLU A 68 4.41 -1.47 -2.06
C GLU A 68 4.69 -1.25 -3.53
N PHE A 69 4.81 0.00 -3.97
CA PHE A 69 5.16 0.33 -5.34
C PHE A 69 6.35 1.28 -5.41
N LYS A 70 7.07 1.20 -6.53
CA LYS A 70 8.22 2.03 -6.83
C LYS A 70 7.93 2.92 -8.03
N LEU A 71 8.43 4.15 -8.01
CA LEU A 71 8.38 5.06 -9.14
C LEU A 71 9.64 4.92 -10.01
N ASP A 72 9.51 5.14 -11.31
CA ASP A 72 10.66 5.22 -12.23
C ASP A 72 11.38 6.58 -12.19
N ASN A 73 10.86 7.54 -11.41
CA ASN A 73 11.34 8.91 -11.26
C ASN A 73 11.20 9.80 -12.51
N SER A 74 10.34 9.43 -13.46
CA SER A 74 9.90 10.29 -14.57
C SER A 74 9.00 11.44 -14.07
N ALA A 75 8.79 12.47 -14.90
CA ALA A 75 7.83 13.53 -14.57
C ALA A 75 6.40 12.98 -14.48
N GLU A 76 6.08 11.99 -15.31
CA GLU A 76 4.80 11.28 -15.34
C GLU A 76 4.55 10.50 -14.05
N SER A 77 5.60 10.00 -13.41
CA SER A 77 5.47 9.29 -12.12
C SER A 77 4.88 10.18 -11.01
N LEU A 78 5.15 11.49 -11.06
CA LEU A 78 4.59 12.45 -10.10
C LEU A 78 3.08 12.64 -10.30
N ASN A 79 2.61 12.65 -11.54
CA ASN A 79 1.18 12.74 -11.83
C ASN A 79 0.43 11.49 -11.32
N SER A 80 1.00 10.31 -11.53
CA SER A 80 0.43 9.06 -11.01
C SER A 80 0.45 9.01 -9.49
N LEU A 81 1.54 9.48 -8.86
CA LEU A 81 1.61 9.58 -7.41
C LEU A 81 0.57 10.56 -6.84
N GLU A 82 0.38 11.72 -7.46
CA GLU A 82 -0.62 12.70 -7.04
C GLU A 82 -2.04 12.15 -7.18
N PHE A 83 -2.32 11.47 -8.29
CA PHE A 83 -3.61 10.79 -8.50
C PHE A 83 -3.86 9.71 -7.43
N LEU A 84 -2.88 8.84 -7.15
CA LEU A 84 -2.99 7.83 -6.11
C LEU A 84 -3.15 8.44 -4.72
N ALA A 85 -2.43 9.52 -4.42
CA ALA A 85 -2.56 10.26 -3.17
C ALA A 85 -3.97 10.83 -3.00
N TRP A 86 -4.53 11.42 -4.06
CA TRP A 86 -5.91 11.87 -4.08
C TRP A 86 -6.90 10.71 -3.85
N PHE A 87 -6.76 9.60 -4.60
CA PHE A 87 -7.65 8.45 -4.54
C PHE A 87 -7.68 7.81 -3.15
N VAL A 88 -6.49 7.62 -2.55
CA VAL A 88 -6.36 7.04 -1.22
C VAL A 88 -6.96 7.97 -0.16
N ARG A 89 -6.68 9.28 -0.25
CA ARG A 89 -7.28 10.27 0.64
C ARG A 89 -8.81 10.30 0.54
N ASP A 90 -9.35 10.25 -0.68
CA ASP A 90 -10.79 10.26 -0.91
C ASP A 90 -11.45 8.99 -0.37
N SER A 91 -10.85 7.83 -0.62
CA SER A 91 -11.28 6.55 -0.05
C SER A 91 -11.27 6.57 1.49
N ALA A 92 -10.23 7.16 2.09
CA ALA A 92 -10.13 7.32 3.55
C ALA A 92 -11.21 8.24 4.10
N ARG A 93 -11.51 9.35 3.43
CA ARG A 93 -12.65 10.23 3.78
C ARG A 93 -13.99 9.52 3.67
N GLY A 94 -14.11 8.56 2.75
CA GLY A 94 -15.27 7.68 2.61
C GLY A 94 -15.40 6.61 3.69
N GLY A 95 -14.46 6.52 4.63
CA GLY A 95 -14.50 5.59 5.76
C GLY A 95 -13.65 4.32 5.57
N THR A 96 -12.99 4.14 4.43
CA THR A 96 -12.05 3.03 4.24
C THR A 96 -10.81 3.27 5.10
N LYS A 97 -10.38 2.28 5.88
CA LYS A 97 -9.14 2.36 6.68
C LYS A 97 -7.92 2.14 5.78
N ILE A 98 -7.59 3.17 5.00
CA ILE A 98 -6.52 3.14 4.00
C ILE A 98 -5.62 4.37 4.16
N GLN A 99 -4.33 4.23 3.85
CA GLN A 99 -3.41 5.34 3.77
C GLN A 99 -2.34 5.12 2.70
N LEU A 100 -1.75 6.22 2.23
CA LEU A 100 -0.59 6.24 1.36
C LEU A 100 0.56 6.84 2.15
N ARG A 101 1.72 6.18 2.17
CA ARG A 101 2.92 6.71 2.83
C ARG A 101 4.19 6.44 2.05
N PRO A 102 5.19 7.34 2.13
CA PRO A 102 6.53 7.04 1.65
C PRO A 102 7.21 6.00 2.55
N PHE A 103 8.09 5.21 1.94
CA PHE A 103 9.00 4.29 2.61
C PHE A 103 10.39 4.40 1.98
N ALA A 104 11.43 4.44 2.80
CA ALA A 104 12.80 4.51 2.33
C ALA A 104 13.74 3.84 3.33
N LEU A 105 14.85 3.31 2.82
CA LEU A 105 15.90 2.74 3.66
C LEU A 105 16.77 3.86 4.27
N PRO A 106 17.56 3.57 5.32
CA PRO A 106 18.47 4.54 5.92
C PRO A 106 19.37 5.22 4.87
N PRO A 107 19.69 6.52 5.01
CA PRO A 107 20.44 7.26 3.97
C PRO A 107 21.85 6.72 3.71
N VAL A 108 22.45 6.05 4.71
CA VAL A 108 23.81 5.48 4.68
C VAL A 108 23.80 4.07 5.24
N THR A 109 24.56 3.17 4.62
CA THR A 109 24.84 1.80 5.08
C THR A 109 26.35 1.57 5.11
N PRO A 110 26.85 0.43 5.64
CA PRO A 110 28.25 0.03 5.47
C PRO A 110 28.73 -0.02 4.02
N TYR A 111 27.81 -0.11 3.04
CA TYR A 111 28.11 -0.13 1.60
C TYR A 111 28.03 1.24 0.92
N GLY A 112 27.72 2.32 1.67
CA GLY A 112 27.71 3.70 1.18
C GLY A 112 26.36 4.40 1.25
N ARG A 113 26.26 5.54 0.56
CA ARG A 113 25.06 6.41 0.51
C ARG A 113 24.07 5.87 -0.53
N GLN A 114 22.80 5.77 -0.15
CA GLN A 114 21.71 5.23 -0.98
C GLN A 114 20.51 6.17 -1.15
N LEU A 115 20.71 7.47 -0.90
CA LEU A 115 19.68 8.48 -1.12
C LEU A 115 19.33 8.56 -2.61
N GLY A 116 18.03 8.64 -2.90
CA GLY A 116 17.49 8.72 -4.27
C GLY A 116 17.25 7.38 -4.97
N THR A 117 17.63 6.25 -4.36
CA THR A 117 17.48 4.92 -4.99
C THR A 117 16.52 3.98 -4.27
N THR A 118 16.12 4.32 -3.05
CA THR A 118 15.37 3.43 -2.14
C THR A 118 13.94 3.90 -1.85
N LEU A 119 13.51 5.03 -2.42
CA LEU A 119 12.17 5.55 -2.21
C LEU A 119 11.14 4.63 -2.84
N LYS A 120 10.17 4.23 -2.02
CA LYS A 120 8.98 3.48 -2.39
C LYS A 120 7.76 4.11 -1.72
N PHE A 121 6.58 3.65 -2.09
CA PHE A 121 5.32 4.09 -1.51
C PHE A 121 4.47 2.90 -1.15
N HIS A 122 3.84 2.95 0.02
CA HIS A 122 2.98 1.91 0.53
C HIS A 122 1.54 2.42 0.53
N ILE A 123 0.64 1.66 -0.09
CA ILE A 123 -0.80 1.75 0.18
C ILE A 123 -1.10 0.70 1.24
N ASP A 124 -1.36 1.14 2.46
CA ASP A 124 -1.73 0.27 3.57
C ASP A 124 -3.25 0.24 3.70
N LEU A 125 -3.82 -0.96 3.76
CA LEU A 125 -5.24 -1.20 3.97
C LEU A 125 -5.43 -2.06 5.24
N PHE A 126 -6.11 -1.48 6.23
CA PHE A 126 -6.41 -2.14 7.49
C PHE A 126 -7.82 -2.73 7.44
N ILE A 127 -7.95 -4.01 7.75
CA ILE A 127 -9.23 -4.71 7.74
C ILE A 127 -9.35 -5.45 9.07
N ASP A 128 -10.26 -5.01 9.92
CA ASP A 128 -10.54 -5.59 11.23
C ASP A 128 -11.72 -6.54 11.21
N GLY A 129 -11.85 -7.32 12.28
CA GLY A 129 -12.94 -8.29 12.41
C GLY A 129 -12.85 -9.46 11.43
N ILE A 130 -11.65 -9.75 10.91
CA ILE A 130 -11.42 -10.93 10.07
C ILE A 130 -11.60 -12.18 10.93
N GLY A 131 -12.56 -13.02 10.56
CA GLY A 131 -12.74 -14.33 11.19
C GLY A 131 -11.73 -15.35 10.65
N GLU A 132 -12.19 -16.56 10.38
CA GLU A 132 -11.34 -17.64 9.87
C GLU A 132 -10.99 -17.52 8.37
N SER A 133 -11.53 -16.52 7.66
CA SER A 133 -11.43 -16.38 6.20
C SER A 133 -10.97 -15.00 5.76
N LEU A 134 -10.13 -14.97 4.71
CA LEU A 134 -9.69 -13.76 4.01
C LEU A 134 -10.67 -13.30 2.92
N GLU A 135 -11.86 -13.89 2.78
CA GLU A 135 -12.85 -13.39 1.83
C GLU A 135 -13.22 -11.90 2.02
N PRO A 136 -13.38 -11.37 3.25
CA PRO A 136 -13.66 -9.95 3.44
C PRO A 136 -12.52 -9.07 2.92
N VAL A 137 -11.27 -9.52 3.08
CA VAL A 137 -10.07 -8.87 2.54
C VAL A 137 -10.20 -8.71 1.02
N PHE A 138 -10.45 -9.82 0.32
CA PHE A 138 -10.54 -9.81 -1.14
C PHE A 138 -11.70 -8.96 -1.66
N LYS A 139 -12.85 -8.98 -0.96
CA LYS A 139 -13.99 -8.13 -1.30
C LYS A 139 -13.64 -6.64 -1.23
N VAL A 140 -12.97 -6.20 -0.16
CA VAL A 140 -12.56 -4.78 -0.02
C VAL A 140 -11.58 -4.40 -1.12
N VAL A 141 -10.58 -5.24 -1.41
CA VAL A 141 -9.60 -4.96 -2.48
C VAL A 141 -10.27 -4.92 -3.85
N ASN A 142 -11.22 -5.81 -4.14
CA ASN A 142 -11.95 -5.81 -5.39
C ASN A 142 -12.77 -4.52 -5.58
N GLU A 143 -13.47 -4.05 -4.55
CA GLU A 143 -14.22 -2.79 -4.60
C GLU A 143 -13.29 -1.58 -4.78
N LEU A 144 -12.14 -1.55 -4.08
CA LEU A 144 -11.11 -0.53 -4.30
C LEU A 144 -10.61 -0.53 -5.75
N ASN A 145 -10.39 -1.72 -6.32
CA ASN A 145 -9.96 -1.86 -7.70
C ASN A 145 -10.99 -1.35 -8.71
N LYS A 146 -12.28 -1.66 -8.50
CA LYS A 146 -13.37 -1.13 -9.35
C LYS A 146 -13.40 0.39 -9.32
N ASN A 147 -13.29 0.98 -8.13
CA ASN A 147 -13.27 2.43 -7.96
C ASN A 147 -12.03 3.06 -8.60
N LEU A 148 -10.85 2.47 -8.42
CA LEU A 148 -9.63 2.95 -9.05
C LEU A 148 -9.75 2.94 -10.58
N LYS A 149 -10.22 1.83 -11.17
CA LYS A 149 -10.48 1.74 -12.63
C LYS A 149 -11.49 2.78 -13.11
N LEU A 150 -12.57 2.97 -12.34
CA LEU A 150 -13.56 4.00 -12.65
C LEU A 150 -12.93 5.39 -12.71
N PHE A 151 -12.13 5.77 -11.72
CA PHE A 151 -11.49 7.09 -11.67
C PHE A 151 -10.37 7.27 -12.69
N VAL A 152 -9.60 6.21 -12.99
CA VAL A 152 -8.64 6.21 -14.10
C VAL A 152 -9.34 6.58 -15.40
N ASN A 153 -10.49 5.95 -15.69
CA ASN A 153 -11.27 6.25 -16.89
C ASN A 153 -11.92 7.64 -16.83
N MET A 154 -12.53 8.00 -15.70
CA MET A 154 -13.29 9.26 -15.55
C MET A 154 -12.41 10.50 -15.68
N TYR A 155 -11.19 10.46 -15.12
CA TYR A 155 -10.24 11.56 -15.17
C TYR A 155 -9.23 11.45 -16.31
N ASN A 156 -9.37 10.46 -17.19
CA ASN A 156 -8.45 10.18 -18.30
C ASN A 156 -6.98 10.10 -17.82
N ILE A 157 -6.74 9.38 -16.73
CA ILE A 157 -5.40 9.23 -16.16
C ILE A 157 -4.52 8.46 -17.14
N PRO A 158 -3.31 8.96 -17.49
CA PRO A 158 -2.43 8.28 -18.42
C PRO A 158 -1.98 6.90 -17.91
N VAL A 159 -2.18 5.89 -18.75
CA VAL A 159 -1.72 4.51 -18.52
C VAL A 159 -0.62 4.14 -19.52
N LYS A 160 0.11 3.07 -19.20
CA LYS A 160 1.03 2.38 -20.10
C LYS A 160 0.23 1.64 -21.17
N ASP A 161 0.84 1.51 -22.34
CA ASP A 161 0.30 0.76 -23.47
C ASP A 161 0.30 -0.76 -23.22
#